data_AF-A0A936CT72-F1
#
_entry.id   AF-A0A936CT72-F1
#
_cell.length_a   1.000
_cell.length_b   1.000
_cell.length_c   1.000
_cell.angle_alpha   90.00
_cell.angle_beta   90.00
_cell.angle_gamma   90.00
#
_symmetry.space_group_name_H-M   'P 1'
#
loop_
_entity.id
_entity.type
_entity.pdbx_description
1 polymer ?
#
loop_
_entity_poly.entity_id
_entity_poly.type
_entity_poly.pdbx_seq_one_letter_code
_entity_poly.pdbx_strand_id
1 'polypeptide(L)'
;MSKTTKKTTRSRKPAAEKASTKTAETKAPREELCVFAFRLTEAERDAIHKAAGPAKASKFARTLLVAAANKDDAAVRAIMKEIAAVA
;
A
#
# COMPACT_ATOMS: atom_id res chain seq x y z
N MET A 1 -28.04 -37.66 13.54
CA MET A 1 -28.41 -37.78 12.11
C MET A 1 -27.50 -36.83 11.33
N SER A 2 -26.26 -37.16 10.97
CA SER A 2 -25.79 -38.16 9.99
C SER A 2 -26.13 -37.81 8.53
N LYS A 3 -25.09 -37.35 7.80
CA LYS A 3 -24.72 -37.57 6.36
C LYS A 3 -23.81 -36.40 5.95
N THR A 4 -22.47 -36.47 5.92
CA THR A 4 -21.51 -37.32 5.18
C THR A 4 -21.90 -37.61 3.73
N THR A 5 -21.20 -36.95 2.78
CA THR A 5 -20.73 -37.53 1.49
C THR A 5 -19.90 -36.49 0.72
N LYS A 6 -18.90 -36.76 -0.12
CA LYS A 6 -17.86 -37.79 -0.28
C LYS A 6 -17.07 -37.33 -1.53
N LYS A 7 -15.77 -37.11 -1.36
CA LYS A 7 -14.65 -37.19 -2.33
C LYS A 7 -15.00 -37.46 -3.81
N THR A 8 -14.56 -36.58 -4.71
CA THR A 8 -14.26 -36.95 -6.11
C THR A 8 -12.85 -36.48 -6.50
N THR A 9 -11.96 -37.46 -6.54
CA THR A 9 -10.66 -37.45 -7.21
C THR A 9 -10.88 -37.36 -8.73
N ARG A 10 -10.25 -36.40 -9.41
CA ARG A 10 -9.96 -36.52 -10.84
C ARG A 10 -8.47 -36.30 -11.09
N SER A 11 -7.87 -37.38 -11.57
CA SER A 11 -6.45 -37.63 -11.75
C SER A 11 -5.80 -36.77 -12.83
N ARG A 12 -4.49 -36.59 -12.63
CA ARG A 12 -3.49 -35.95 -13.50
C ARG A 12 -3.53 -36.47 -14.94
N LYS A 13 -3.28 -35.58 -15.91
CA LYS A 13 -2.48 -35.90 -17.10
C LYS A 13 -1.49 -34.75 -17.39
N PRO A 14 -0.19 -35.04 -17.58
CA PRO A 14 0.89 -34.04 -17.66
C PRO A 14 1.28 -33.70 -19.11
N ALA A 15 1.71 -32.46 -19.34
CA ALA A 15 2.57 -31.94 -20.42
C ALA A 15 2.48 -30.41 -20.36
N ALA A 16 3.52 -29.60 -20.47
CA ALA A 16 4.92 -29.84 -20.76
C ALA A 16 5.72 -28.76 -20.04
N GLU A 17 6.93 -29.16 -19.68
CA GLU A 17 8.07 -28.35 -19.33
C GLU A 17 8.15 -27.06 -20.18
N LYS A 18 7.81 -25.93 -19.57
CA LYS A 18 8.52 -24.69 -19.84
C LYS A 18 9.18 -24.29 -18.54
N ALA A 19 10.39 -24.81 -18.38
CA ALA A 19 11.43 -24.15 -17.62
C ALA A 19 11.49 -22.69 -18.10
N SER A 20 10.83 -21.79 -17.38
CA SER A 20 11.16 -20.38 -17.41
C SER A 20 11.78 -20.08 -16.06
N THR A 21 13.07 -20.39 -16.00
CA THR A 21 14.09 -19.63 -15.29
C THR A 21 13.59 -18.78 -14.13
N LYS A 22 13.90 -19.27 -12.92
CA LYS A 22 14.15 -18.42 -11.77
C LYS A 22 15.11 -17.30 -12.17
N THR A 23 14.60 -16.14 -12.55
CA THR A 23 15.23 -14.90 -12.12
C THR A 23 14.65 -14.62 -10.74
N ALA A 24 15.31 -15.19 -9.73
CA ALA A 24 15.28 -14.57 -8.42
C ALA A 24 15.94 -13.21 -8.63
N GLU A 25 15.14 -12.20 -9.00
CA GLU A 25 15.54 -10.82 -8.82
C GLU A 25 15.91 -10.73 -7.35
N THR A 26 17.18 -10.49 -7.09
CA THR A 26 17.71 -10.10 -5.80
C THR A 26 16.85 -8.95 -5.33
N LYS A 27 15.82 -9.25 -4.52
CA LYS A 27 15.01 -8.22 -3.88
C LYS A 27 16.02 -7.43 -3.08
N ALA A 28 16.30 -6.20 -3.53
CA ALA A 28 17.04 -5.23 -2.74
C ALA A 28 16.51 -5.32 -1.31
N PRO A 29 17.39 -5.26 -0.29
CA PRO A 29 16.98 -5.36 1.10
C PRO A 29 15.83 -4.39 1.30
N ARG A 30 14.62 -4.93 1.44
CA ARG A 30 13.44 -4.10 1.71
C ARG A 30 13.70 -3.56 3.09
N GLU A 31 13.80 -2.24 3.18
CA GLU A 31 13.87 -1.56 4.47
C GLU A 31 12.77 -2.13 5.37
N GLU A 32 13.11 -2.39 6.63
CA GLU A 32 12.13 -2.82 7.62
C GLU A 32 11.16 -1.65 7.87
N LEU A 33 10.02 -1.69 7.19
CA LEU A 33 8.98 -0.68 7.30
C LEU A 33 8.11 -0.98 8.53
N CYS A 34 8.10 -0.05 9.48
CA CYS A 34 7.21 -0.09 10.63
C CYS A 34 5.85 0.56 10.32
N VAL A 35 4.80 0.09 11.00
CA VAL A 35 3.44 0.64 10.88
C VAL A 35 3.29 1.82 11.85
N PHE A 36 2.87 2.96 11.32
CA PHE A 36 2.44 4.12 12.09
C PHE A 36 0.95 4.33 11.85
N ALA A 37 0.12 4.03 12.84
CA ALA A 37 -1.34 3.98 12.70
C ALA A 37 -2.04 5.02 13.58
N PHE A 38 -3.10 5.62 13.03
CA PHE A 38 -4.01 6.51 13.73
C PHE A 38 -5.42 5.92 13.74
N ARG A 39 -6.21 6.27 14.76
CA ARG A 39 -7.66 6.11 14.71
C ARG A 39 -8.23 7.43 14.19
N LEU A 40 -8.90 7.39 13.05
CA LEU A 40 -9.54 8.55 12.43
C LEU A 40 -11.05 8.37 12.44
N THR A 41 -11.75 9.48 12.58
CA THR A 41 -13.17 9.58 12.24
C THR A 41 -13.37 9.54 10.73
N GLU A 42 -14.60 9.27 10.27
CA GLU A 42 -14.92 9.26 8.84
C GLU A 42 -14.66 10.61 8.18
N ALA A 43 -14.98 11.71 8.87
CA ALA A 43 -14.76 13.07 8.37
C ALA A 43 -13.27 13.37 8.18
N GLU A 44 -12.40 12.97 9.11
CA GLU A 44 -10.95 13.16 9.00
C GLU A 44 -10.35 12.32 7.85
N ARG A 45 -10.81 11.06 7.72
CA ARG A 45 -10.41 10.20 6.60
C ARG A 45 -10.75 10.87 5.28
N ASP A 46 -11.98 11.34 5.12
CA ASP A 46 -12.45 11.91 3.86
C ASP A 46 -11.75 13.24 3.55
N ALA A 47 -11.46 14.05 4.56
CA ALA A 47 -10.64 15.26 4.41
C ALA A 47 -9.23 14.94 3.89
N ILE A 48 -8.57 13.91 4.45
CA ILE A 48 -7.23 13.48 4.01
C ILE A 48 -7.28 12.91 2.59
N HIS A 49 -8.31 12.13 2.26
CA HIS A 49 -8.47 11.59 0.90
C HIS A 49 -8.72 12.70 -0.13
N LYS A 50 -9.55 13.70 0.22
CA LYS A 50 -9.79 14.87 -0.63
C LYS A 50 -8.52 15.69 -0.84
N ALA A 51 -7.77 15.95 0.22
CA ALA A 51 -6.53 16.72 0.16
C ALA A 51 -5.42 15.98 -0.62
N ALA A 52 -5.31 14.67 -0.47
CA ALA A 52 -4.27 13.89 -1.15
C ALA A 52 -4.54 13.70 -2.65
N GLY A 53 -5.81 13.73 -3.07
CA GLY A 53 -6.23 13.53 -4.46
C GLY A 53 -5.51 12.34 -5.13
N PRO A 54 -4.91 12.52 -6.32
CA PRO A 54 -4.21 11.45 -7.03
C PRO A 54 -2.90 11.00 -6.37
N ALA A 55 -2.35 11.78 -5.44
CA ALA A 55 -1.07 11.46 -4.79
C ALA A 55 -1.15 10.31 -3.77
N LYS A 56 -2.37 9.80 -3.49
CA LYS A 56 -2.68 8.76 -2.49
C LYS A 56 -2.47 9.22 -1.05
N ALA A 57 -3.50 9.06 -0.21
CA ALA A 57 -3.55 9.51 1.19
C ALA A 57 -2.32 9.09 2.02
N SER A 58 -1.87 7.85 1.89
CA SER A 58 -0.72 7.34 2.64
C SER A 58 0.60 8.02 2.27
N LYS A 59 0.78 8.39 1.00
CA LYS A 59 1.99 9.09 0.54
C LYS A 59 1.98 10.52 1.06
N PHE A 60 0.85 11.21 0.88
CA PHE A 60 0.64 12.57 1.39
C PHE A 60 0.90 12.67 2.90
N ALA A 61 0.26 11.80 3.69
CA ALA A 61 0.43 11.78 5.15
C ALA A 61 1.89 11.53 5.54
N ARG A 62 2.56 10.55 4.90
CA ARG A 62 3.98 10.27 5.18
C ARG A 62 4.86 11.47 4.87
N THR A 63 4.75 12.07 3.68
CA THR A 63 5.59 13.21 3.30
C THR A 63 5.38 14.42 4.20
N LEU A 64 4.13 14.74 4.55
CA LEU A 64 3.83 15.86 5.42
C LEU A 64 4.34 15.63 6.85
N LEU A 65 4.07 14.45 7.43
CA LEU A 65 4.47 14.13 8.79
C LEU A 65 6.00 14.06 8.94
N VAL A 66 6.70 13.49 7.95
CA VAL A 66 8.18 13.43 7.96
C VAL A 66 8.78 14.84 7.81
N ALA A 67 8.27 15.67 6.90
CA ALA A 67 8.74 17.05 6.75
C ALA A 67 8.52 17.86 8.04
N ALA A 68 7.34 17.74 8.65
CA ALA A 68 7.02 18.40 9.90
C ALA A 68 7.92 17.92 11.07
N ALA A 69 8.16 16.60 11.19
CA ALA A 69 9.03 16.04 12.22
C ALA A 69 10.49 16.50 12.07
N ASN A 70 10.95 16.70 10.84
CA ASN A 70 12.28 17.22 10.53
C ASN A 70 12.39 18.75 10.64
N LYS A 71 11.28 19.44 10.98
CA LYS A 71 11.20 20.92 11.04
C LYS A 71 11.58 21.57 9.70
N ASP A 72 11.24 20.91 8.59
CA ASP A 72 11.46 21.45 7.25
C ASP A 72 10.23 22.27 6.81
N ASP A 73 10.20 23.53 7.22
CA ASP A 73 9.13 24.47 6.88
C ASP A 73 8.97 24.68 5.37
N ALA A 74 10.06 24.59 4.60
CA ALA A 74 10.01 24.77 3.16
C ALA A 74 9.29 23.59 2.48
N ALA A 75 9.62 22.36 2.89
CA ALA A 75 8.95 21.16 2.40
C ALA A 75 7.46 21.12 2.80
N VAL A 76 7.13 21.48 4.03
CA VAL A 76 5.72 21.56 4.48
C VAL A 76 4.93 22.55 3.62
N ARG A 77 5.47 23.75 3.38
CA ARG A 77 4.83 24.78 2.54
C ARG A 77 4.68 24.32 1.10
N ALA A 78 5.69 23.65 0.53
CA ALA A 78 5.63 23.11 -0.82
C ALA A 78 4.51 22.07 -0.96
N ILE A 79 4.41 21.14 0.00
CA ILE A 79 3.36 20.11 0.04
C ILE A 79 1.98 20.76 0.16
N MET A 80 1.81 21.74 1.04
CA MET A 80 0.53 22.45 1.17
C MET A 80 0.15 23.22 -0.10
N LYS A 81 1.13 23.77 -0.82
CA LYS A 81 0.90 24.46 -2.09
C LYS A 81 0.48 23.50 -3.21
N GLU A 82 1.05 22.30 -3.27
CA GLU A 82 0.62 21.27 -4.23
C GLU A 82 -0.84 20.86 -4.00
N ILE A 83 -1.26 20.68 -2.74
CA ILE A 83 -2.65 20.37 -2.41
C ILE A 83 -3.58 21.50 -2.86
N ALA A 84 -3.21 22.76 -2.58
CA ALA A 84 -3.99 23.92 -2.97
C ALA A 84 -4.08 24.11 -4.51
N ALA A 85 -3.14 23.54 -5.27
CA ALA A 85 -3.17 23.56 -6.73
C ALA A 85 -3.98 22.43 -7.36
N VAL A 86 -4.32 21.38 -6.58
CA VAL A 86 -5.06 20.19 -7.04
C VAL A 86 -6.51 20.19 -6.55
N ALA A 87 -6.82 20.95 -5.49
CA ALA A 87 -8.17 21.17 -4.94
C ALA A 87 -9.01 22.13 -5.79
#